data_AF-A0A251R7F0-F1
#
_entry.id   AF-A0A251R7F0-F1
#
_cell.length_a   1.000
_cell.length_b   1.000
_cell.length_c   1.000
_cell.angle_alpha   90.00
_cell.angle_beta   90.00
_cell.angle_gamma   90.00
#
_symmetry.space_group_name_H-M   'P 1'
#
loop_
_entity.id
_entity.type
_entity.pdbx_description
1 polymer ?
#
loop_
_entity_poly.entity_id
_entity_poly.type
_entity_poly.pdbx_seq_one_letter_code
_entity_poly.pdbx_strand_id
1 'polypeptide(L)'
;MVGHKAQNKYHARDLDPSKLPKGRKPENQQKKSIRCNTCGNYISEGTKFNSRKEDAVGENYFEEQILRFYFKCPKCSVELVMRTDPQNSDYVVEAGARRNFEPWRNEDKELDEENKKREAEENGDNKKSLENRTRDSKREMNNDATNVSDDDKWKALEREHKVAVKEKSIQEEDEATLKSVVFHNSKDYVRR
;
A
#
# COMPACT_ATOMS: atom_id res chain seq x y z
N MET A 1 -42.20 5.03 39.38
CA MET A 1 -41.30 4.29 38.46
C MET A 1 -40.82 5.27 37.40
N VAL A 2 -39.54 5.68 37.43
CA VAL A 2 -38.97 6.52 36.37
C VAL A 2 -38.66 5.60 35.20
N GLY A 3 -39.39 5.75 34.10
CA GLY A 3 -39.17 4.94 32.91
C GLY A 3 -37.79 5.19 32.29
N HIS A 4 -37.23 4.18 31.63
CA HIS A 4 -35.99 4.29 30.84
C HIS A 4 -36.02 5.43 29.81
N LYS A 5 -37.22 5.87 29.42
CA LYS A 5 -37.47 7.11 28.68
C LYS A 5 -38.17 8.11 29.58
N ALA A 6 -37.40 9.05 30.13
CA ALA A 6 -37.98 10.22 30.80
C ALA A 6 -38.50 11.18 29.73
N GLN A 7 -39.81 11.48 29.75
CA GLN A 7 -40.42 12.44 28.81
C GLN A 7 -39.89 13.86 29.07
N ASN A 8 -39.75 14.23 30.34
CA ASN A 8 -39.15 15.49 30.76
C ASN A 8 -38.05 15.23 31.79
N LYS A 9 -36.90 15.87 31.61
CA LYS A 9 -35.88 16.02 32.66
C LYS A 9 -36.06 17.41 33.27
N TYR A 10 -35.99 17.50 34.59
CA TYR A 10 -36.05 18.81 35.25
C TYR A 10 -34.77 19.59 34.93
N HIS A 11 -34.93 20.74 34.29
CA HIS A 11 -33.86 21.71 34.07
C HIS A 11 -33.99 22.81 35.13
N ALA A 12 -32.88 23.17 35.78
CA ALA A 12 -32.86 24.33 36.67
C ALA A 12 -33.21 25.60 35.88
N ARG A 13 -33.89 26.56 36.51
CA ARG A 13 -34.39 27.79 35.85
C ARG A 13 -33.28 28.61 35.19
N ASP A 14 -32.05 28.46 35.68
CA ASP A 14 -30.88 29.22 35.24
C ASP A 14 -29.95 28.45 34.27
N LEU A 15 -30.34 27.23 33.85
CA LEU A 15 -29.52 26.40 32.95
C LEU A 15 -29.56 26.92 31.51
N ASP A 16 -28.46 27.52 31.06
CA ASP A 16 -28.30 28.00 29.68
C ASP A 16 -27.63 26.92 28.80
N PRO A 17 -28.34 26.34 27.80
CA PRO A 17 -27.81 25.29 26.95
C PRO A 17 -26.64 25.75 26.05
N SER A 18 -26.43 27.06 25.90
CA SER A 18 -25.35 27.63 25.09
C SER A 18 -23.99 27.56 25.78
N LYS A 19 -23.97 27.42 27.11
CA LYS A 19 -22.75 27.42 27.94
C LYS A 19 -22.20 26.01 28.20
N LEU A 20 -22.85 24.97 27.65
CA LEU A 20 -22.46 23.59 27.85
C LEU A 20 -21.34 23.19 26.86
N PRO A 21 -20.20 22.64 27.35
CA PRO A 21 -19.13 22.20 26.46
C PRO A 21 -19.56 20.99 25.63
N LYS A 22 -19.38 21.06 24.30
CA LYS A 22 -19.62 19.94 23.38
C LYS A 22 -18.31 19.24 23.04
N GLY A 23 -18.06 18.09 23.65
CA GLY A 23 -16.94 17.23 23.24
C GLY A 23 -17.26 16.48 21.95
N ARG A 24 -16.66 16.87 20.82
CA ARG A 24 -16.62 16.04 19.60
C ARG A 24 -15.26 15.37 19.53
N LYS A 25 -15.23 14.04 19.57
CA LYS A 25 -14.02 13.29 19.22
C LYS A 25 -14.02 13.05 17.72
N PRO A 26 -12.95 13.37 16.99
CA PRO A 26 -12.80 12.94 15.60
C PRO A 26 -12.70 11.41 15.55
N GLU A 27 -13.37 10.82 14.57
CA GLU A 27 -13.27 9.40 14.27
C GLU A 27 -12.05 9.19 13.38
N ASN A 28 -10.94 8.83 13.99
CA ASN A 28 -9.77 8.38 13.26
C ASN A 28 -9.37 7.01 13.81
N GLN A 29 -9.72 5.95 13.11
CA GLN A 29 -9.22 4.61 13.40
C GLN A 29 -8.50 4.08 12.17
N GLN A 30 -7.17 4.22 12.22
CA GLN A 30 -6.29 3.40 11.42
C GLN A 30 -6.45 1.95 11.85
N LYS A 31 -6.58 1.08 10.85
CA LYS A 31 -7.01 -0.30 11.01
C LYS A 31 -5.92 -1.20 11.56
N LYS A 32 -6.12 -1.78 12.75
CA LYS A 32 -5.10 -2.64 13.42
C LYS A 32 -5.73 -3.89 14.00
N SER A 33 -5.33 -5.05 13.47
CA SER A 33 -5.69 -6.37 13.99
C SER A 33 -4.55 -6.97 14.83
N ILE A 34 -4.91 -7.72 15.87
CA ILE A 34 -3.95 -8.41 16.74
C ILE A 34 -4.21 -9.92 16.73
N ARG A 35 -3.15 -10.70 16.93
CA ARG A 35 -3.21 -12.16 17.07
C ARG A 35 -2.86 -12.52 18.51
N CYS A 36 -3.71 -13.33 19.15
CA CYS A 36 -3.41 -13.88 20.47
C CYS A 36 -2.28 -14.91 20.38
N ASN A 37 -1.30 -14.83 21.27
CA ASN A 37 -0.15 -15.76 21.26
C ASN A 37 -0.53 -17.16 21.77
N THR A 38 -1.51 -17.27 22.67
CA THR A 38 -1.87 -18.56 23.29
C THR A 38 -2.75 -19.44 22.40
N CYS A 39 -3.81 -18.86 21.81
CA CYS A 39 -4.77 -19.62 20.99
C CYS A 39 -4.66 -19.35 19.49
N GLY A 40 -3.77 -18.44 19.08
CA GLY A 40 -3.63 -18.04 17.68
C GLY A 40 -4.84 -17.28 17.11
N ASN A 41 -5.85 -16.96 17.92
CA ASN A 41 -7.04 -16.27 17.45
C ASN A 41 -6.73 -14.85 16.99
N TYR A 42 -7.29 -14.47 15.86
CA TYR A 42 -7.22 -13.11 15.35
C TYR A 42 -8.38 -12.31 15.93
N ILE A 43 -8.05 -11.14 16.48
CA ILE A 43 -9.01 -10.15 16.94
C ILE A 43 -8.99 -9.04 15.89
N SER A 44 -10.10 -8.93 15.17
CA SER A 44 -10.31 -7.86 14.22
C SER A 44 -10.47 -6.54 14.95
N GLU A 45 -10.12 -5.47 14.25
CA GLU A 45 -10.44 -4.12 14.67
C GLU A 45 -11.96 -3.94 14.90
N GLY A 46 -12.33 -3.02 15.80
CA GLY A 46 -13.73 -2.69 16.07
C GLY A 46 -14.45 -3.73 16.92
N THR A 47 -13.78 -4.83 17.29
CA THR A 47 -14.33 -5.79 18.23
C THR A 47 -14.47 -5.13 19.60
N LYS A 48 -15.72 -5.05 20.10
CA LYS A 48 -16.02 -4.43 21.38
C LYS A 48 -15.68 -5.38 22.51
N PHE A 49 -14.81 -4.94 23.41
CA PHE A 49 -14.48 -5.67 24.63
C PHE A 49 -14.81 -4.82 25.86
N ASN A 50 -15.17 -5.50 26.93
CA ASN A 50 -15.08 -4.89 28.24
C ASN A 50 -13.61 -4.92 28.65
N SER A 51 -13.03 -3.74 28.90
CA SER A 51 -11.62 -3.61 29.26
C SER A 51 -11.45 -2.84 30.56
N ARG A 52 -10.48 -3.25 31.37
CA ARG A 52 -9.96 -2.47 32.49
C ARG A 52 -9.02 -1.41 31.92
N LYS A 53 -9.15 -0.17 32.40
CA LYS A 53 -8.27 0.95 32.07
C LYS A 53 -7.42 1.26 33.30
N GLU A 54 -6.12 1.36 33.11
CA GLU A 54 -5.16 1.83 34.11
C GLU A 54 -4.25 2.88 33.49
N ASP A 55 -3.74 3.79 34.32
CA ASP A 55 -2.74 4.77 33.90
C ASP A 55 -1.35 4.15 34.10
N ALA A 56 -0.48 4.25 33.09
CA ALA A 56 0.89 3.76 33.15
C ALA A 56 1.71 4.65 34.09
N VAL A 57 1.90 4.22 35.34
CA VAL A 57 2.65 4.99 36.32
C VAL A 57 4.10 5.16 35.86
N GLY A 58 4.52 6.41 35.64
CA GLY A 58 5.90 6.77 35.26
C GLY A 58 6.16 6.89 33.75
N GLU A 59 5.18 6.61 32.89
CA GLU A 59 5.29 6.76 31.44
C GLU A 59 4.33 7.86 30.97
N ASN A 60 4.80 9.10 30.91
CA ASN A 60 4.05 10.23 30.36
C ASN A 60 4.74 10.71 29.09
N TYR A 61 3.97 10.93 28.03
CA TYR A 61 4.48 11.57 26.82
C TYR A 61 4.10 13.04 26.86
N PHE A 62 5.08 13.91 27.11
CA PHE A 62 4.87 15.32 27.44
C PHE A 62 3.85 15.50 28.58
N GLU A 63 2.64 15.96 28.27
CA GLU A 63 1.57 16.24 29.23
C GLU A 63 0.44 15.19 29.23
N GLU A 64 0.47 14.23 28.29
CA GLU A 64 -0.55 13.20 28.15
C GLU A 64 -0.11 11.89 28.83
N GLN A 65 -0.99 11.32 29.63
CA GLN A 65 -0.74 10.06 30.34
C GLN A 65 -0.89 8.87 29.40
N ILE A 66 0.06 7.94 29.45
CA ILE A 66 -0.06 6.69 28.71
C ILE A 66 -1.06 5.77 29.42
N LEU A 67 -2.05 5.30 28.68
CA LEU A 67 -3.10 4.42 29.21
C LEU A 67 -2.78 2.97 28.87
N ARG A 68 -2.95 2.08 29.84
CA ARG A 68 -2.89 0.62 29.66
C ARG A 68 -4.29 0.03 29.73
N PHE A 69 -4.60 -0.77 28.72
CA PHE A 69 -5.87 -1.48 28.61
C PHE A 69 -5.64 -2.97 28.76
N TYR A 70 -6.46 -3.57 29.61
CA TYR A 70 -6.47 -5.01 29.88
C TYR A 70 -7.81 -5.56 29.40
N PHE A 71 -7.76 -6.51 28.49
CA PHE A 71 -8.96 -7.19 27.99
C PHE A 71 -8.67 -8.67 27.79
N LYS A 72 -9.72 -9.49 27.74
CA LYS A 72 -9.60 -10.95 27.66
C LYS A 72 -9.82 -11.43 26.23
N CYS A 73 -9.07 -12.46 25.83
CA CYS A 73 -9.31 -13.13 24.56
C CYS A 73 -10.70 -13.80 24.57
N PRO A 74 -11.52 -13.67 23.52
CA PRO A 74 -12.83 -14.31 23.48
C PRO A 74 -12.78 -15.84 23.44
N LYS A 75 -11.64 -16.44 23.04
CA LYS A 75 -11.49 -17.91 22.95
C LYS A 75 -10.80 -18.54 24.16
N CYS A 76 -9.63 -18.03 24.55
CA CYS A 76 -8.84 -18.62 25.64
C CYS A 76 -8.91 -17.85 26.96
N SER A 77 -9.64 -16.72 27.00
CA SER A 77 -9.79 -15.86 28.19
C SER A 77 -8.48 -15.35 28.83
N VAL A 78 -7.35 -15.53 28.15
CA VAL A 78 -6.05 -14.93 28.51
C VAL A 78 -6.14 -13.42 28.44
N GLU A 79 -5.52 -12.74 29.40
CA GLU A 79 -5.43 -11.29 29.43
C GLU A 79 -4.40 -10.79 28.41
N LEU A 80 -4.84 -9.83 27.59
CA LEU A 80 -4.04 -9.09 26.63
C LEU A 80 -3.87 -7.67 27.14
N VAL A 81 -2.65 -7.16 27.01
CA VAL A 81 -2.28 -5.84 27.50
C VAL A 81 -1.80 -4.99 26.33
N MET A 82 -2.42 -3.82 26.17
CA MET A 82 -2.02 -2.82 25.18
C MET A 82 -1.89 -1.45 25.84
N ARG A 83 -0.86 -0.70 25.46
CA ARG A 83 -0.64 0.68 25.87
C ARG A 83 -0.90 1.66 24.73
N THR A 84 -1.28 2.89 25.04
CA THR A 84 -1.36 3.97 24.06
C THR A 84 0.03 4.56 23.78
N ASP A 85 0.30 4.92 22.54
CA ASP A 85 1.51 5.61 22.07
C ASP A 85 1.08 6.95 21.40
N PRO A 86 1.13 8.07 22.14
CA PRO A 86 0.70 9.37 21.63
C PRO A 86 1.57 9.91 20.48
N GLN A 87 2.84 9.50 20.39
CA GLN A 87 3.75 9.98 19.35
C GLN A 87 3.31 9.52 17.95
N ASN A 88 2.91 8.26 17.85
CA ASN A 88 2.51 7.63 16.59
C ASN A 88 0.98 7.57 16.41
N SER A 89 0.20 8.16 17.33
CA SER A 89 -1.26 8.05 17.39
C SER A 89 -1.76 6.58 17.40
N ASP A 90 -0.96 5.71 18.00
CA ASP A 90 -1.10 4.26 17.91
C ASP A 90 -1.24 3.59 19.25
N TYR A 91 -1.62 2.32 19.26
CA TYR A 91 -1.43 1.47 20.43
C TYR A 91 -0.15 0.64 20.30
N VAL A 92 0.36 0.07 21.38
CA VAL A 92 1.47 -0.90 21.35
C VAL A 92 1.05 -2.07 22.23
N VAL A 93 1.24 -3.29 21.74
CA VAL A 93 0.93 -4.49 22.51
C VAL A 93 2.10 -4.76 23.46
N GLU A 94 1.83 -4.81 24.76
CA GLU A 94 2.84 -5.18 25.78
C GLU A 94 2.89 -6.69 25.99
N ALA A 95 1.72 -7.33 26.15
CA ALA A 95 1.63 -8.75 26.51
C ALA A 95 0.41 -9.47 25.92
N GLY A 96 0.52 -10.78 25.77
CA GLY A 96 -0.59 -11.69 25.41
C GLY A 96 -0.99 -11.71 23.93
N ALA A 97 -0.53 -10.75 23.14
CA ALA A 97 -0.74 -10.70 21.69
C ALA A 97 0.52 -10.32 20.92
N ARG A 98 0.46 -10.54 19.61
CA ARG A 98 1.35 -9.97 18.63
C ARG A 98 0.52 -9.21 17.61
N ARG A 99 1.04 -8.08 17.12
CA ARG A 99 0.44 -7.41 15.97
C ARG A 99 0.55 -8.26 14.71
N ASN A 100 -0.43 -8.14 13.83
CA ASN A 100 -0.28 -8.68 12.48
C ASN A 100 0.87 -7.96 11.76
N PHE A 101 1.62 -8.69 10.95
CA PHE A 101 2.69 -8.10 10.15
C PHE A 101 2.10 -7.47 8.89
N GLU A 102 2.41 -6.19 8.69
CA GLU A 102 1.93 -5.40 7.55
C GLU A 102 3.16 -4.97 6.73
N PRO A 103 3.37 -5.53 5.53
CA PRO A 103 4.56 -5.28 4.71
C PRO A 103 4.81 -3.79 4.45
N TRP A 104 3.76 -3.03 4.14
CA TRP A 104 3.83 -1.59 3.88
C TRP A 104 4.36 -0.78 5.06
N ARG A 105 4.16 -1.24 6.31
CA ARG A 105 4.65 -0.53 7.50
C ARG A 105 6.15 -0.69 7.71
N ASN A 106 6.74 -1.74 7.13
CA ASN A 106 8.20 -1.88 7.07
C ASN A 106 8.78 -1.04 5.95
N GLU A 107 8.16 -1.05 4.78
CA GLU A 107 8.55 -0.21 3.64
C GLU A 107 8.53 1.28 4.02
N ASP A 108 7.46 1.75 4.68
CA ASP A 108 7.38 3.13 5.18
C ASP A 108 8.53 3.47 6.13
N LYS A 109 8.90 2.56 7.04
CA LYS A 109 10.01 2.81 7.98
C LYS A 109 11.35 2.87 7.27
N GLU A 110 11.59 1.98 6.32
CA GLU A 110 12.82 1.95 5.53
C GLU A 110 12.94 3.22 4.68
N LEU A 111 11.85 3.66 4.05
CA LEU A 111 11.79 4.92 3.30
C LEU A 111 12.03 6.13 4.21
N ASP A 112 11.44 6.16 5.41
CA ASP A 112 11.60 7.25 6.35
C ASP A 112 13.04 7.34 6.88
N GLU A 113 13.69 6.20 7.11
CA GLU A 113 15.11 6.12 7.46
C GLU A 113 16.02 6.54 6.30
N GLU A 114 15.71 6.14 5.07
CA GLU A 114 16.45 6.56 3.87
C GLU A 114 16.32 8.07 3.64
N ASN A 115 15.11 8.62 3.76
CA ASN A 115 14.85 10.05 3.66
C ASN A 115 15.63 10.84 4.70
N LYS A 116 15.61 10.40 5.97
CA LYS A 116 16.38 11.06 7.04
C LYS A 116 17.88 11.05 6.76
N LYS A 117 18.43 9.96 6.21
CA LYS A 117 19.85 9.89 5.81
C LYS A 117 20.15 10.87 4.67
N ARG A 118 19.29 10.91 3.65
CA ARG A 118 19.43 11.85 2.52
C ARG A 118 19.32 13.30 2.99
N GLU A 119 18.37 13.63 3.84
CA GLU A 119 18.21 14.97 4.42
C GLU A 119 19.39 15.37 5.30
N ALA A 120 19.93 14.46 6.11
CA ALA A 120 21.14 14.72 6.90
C ALA A 120 22.37 14.98 6.02
N GLU A 121 22.44 14.31 4.87
CA GLU A 121 23.49 14.48 3.88
C GLU A 121 23.37 15.76 3.04
N GLU A 122 22.15 16.28 2.88
CA GLU A 122 21.83 17.51 2.14
C GLU A 122 21.76 18.74 3.05
N ASN A 123 21.53 18.54 4.35
CA ASN A 123 21.52 19.59 5.36
C ASN A 123 22.92 20.20 5.54
N GLY A 124 23.18 21.24 4.75
CA GLY A 124 24.42 22.02 4.78
C GLY A 124 24.87 22.49 3.40
N ASP A 125 24.52 21.75 2.35
CA ASP A 125 25.02 21.99 0.98
C ASP A 125 23.87 22.02 -0.05
N ASN A 126 23.34 23.22 -0.31
CA ASN A 126 22.30 23.46 -1.32
C ASN A 126 22.65 22.90 -2.73
N LYS A 127 23.94 22.80 -3.05
CA LYS A 127 24.42 22.23 -4.33
C LYS A 127 24.20 20.72 -4.42
N LYS A 128 24.36 20.01 -3.30
CA LYS A 128 24.23 18.54 -3.25
C LYS A 128 22.77 18.11 -3.42
N SER A 129 21.84 18.83 -2.81
CA SER A 129 20.40 18.60 -3.03
C SER A 129 19.98 18.83 -4.50
N LEU A 130 20.52 19.88 -5.14
CA LEU A 130 20.23 20.17 -6.55
C LEU A 130 20.81 19.12 -7.50
N GLU A 131 21.99 18.58 -7.18
CA GLU A 131 22.61 17.48 -7.93
C GLU A 131 21.79 16.18 -7.79
N ASN A 132 21.37 15.83 -6.57
CA ASN A 132 20.54 14.65 -6.30
C ASN A 132 19.21 14.72 -7.06
N ARG A 133 18.52 15.87 -7.02
CA ARG A 133 17.26 16.07 -7.75
C ARG A 133 17.43 15.92 -9.27
N THR A 134 18.52 16.44 -9.82
CA THR A 134 18.83 16.31 -11.26
C THR A 134 19.14 14.86 -11.62
N ARG A 135 19.84 14.14 -10.74
CA ARG A 135 20.16 12.71 -10.90
C ARG A 135 18.91 11.84 -10.84
N ASP A 136 18.00 12.12 -9.91
CA ASP A 136 16.73 11.41 -9.77
C ASP A 136 15.83 11.63 -10.99
N SER A 137 15.68 12.89 -11.44
CA SER A 137 14.94 13.18 -12.69
C SER A 137 15.54 12.46 -13.91
N LYS A 138 16.87 12.35 -14.00
CA LYS A 138 17.53 11.62 -15.09
C LYS A 138 17.29 10.11 -14.99
N ARG A 139 17.20 9.56 -13.78
CA ARG A 139 16.88 8.15 -13.55
C ARG A 139 15.44 7.84 -13.90
N GLU A 140 14.49 8.69 -13.52
CA GLU A 140 13.07 8.57 -13.91
C GLU A 140 12.92 8.59 -15.44
N MET A 141 13.53 9.57 -16.12
CA MET A 141 13.53 9.63 -17.58
C MET A 141 14.10 8.36 -18.24
N ASN A 142 15.17 7.79 -17.69
CA ASN A 142 15.75 6.54 -18.19
C ASN A 142 14.85 5.33 -17.91
N ASN A 143 14.25 5.25 -16.73
CA ASN A 143 13.35 4.16 -16.38
C ASN A 143 12.11 4.16 -17.30
N ASP A 144 11.55 5.33 -17.57
CA ASP A 144 10.44 5.51 -18.51
C ASP A 144 10.83 5.12 -19.94
N ALA A 145 12.07 5.43 -20.36
CA ALA A 145 12.59 5.00 -21.66
C ALA A 145 12.82 3.47 -21.76
N THR A 146 13.12 2.79 -20.65
CA THR A 146 13.30 1.33 -20.61
C THR A 146 12.01 0.55 -20.42
N ASN A 147 11.01 1.13 -19.75
CA ASN A 147 9.65 0.58 -19.60
C ASN A 147 8.81 0.88 -20.85
N VAL A 148 9.35 0.59 -22.04
CA VAL A 148 8.52 0.45 -23.25
C VAL A 148 7.49 -0.64 -22.93
N SER A 149 6.21 -0.26 -22.93
CA SER A 149 5.10 -1.15 -22.58
C SER A 149 5.22 -2.47 -23.30
N ASP A 150 4.93 -3.58 -22.63
CA ASP A 150 4.94 -4.89 -23.27
C ASP A 150 3.94 -4.94 -24.45
N ASP A 151 2.92 -4.09 -24.46
CA ASP A 151 2.03 -3.84 -25.60
C ASP A 151 2.75 -3.25 -26.82
N ASP A 152 3.70 -2.34 -26.60
CA ASP A 152 4.45 -1.69 -27.68
C ASP A 152 5.51 -2.65 -28.26
N LYS A 153 6.09 -3.52 -27.42
CA LYS A 153 6.93 -4.63 -27.87
C LYS A 153 6.13 -5.66 -28.67
N TRP A 154 4.93 -6.03 -28.21
CA TRP A 154 4.07 -6.97 -28.93
C TRP A 154 3.65 -6.43 -30.31
N LYS A 155 3.24 -5.16 -30.39
CA LYS A 155 2.93 -4.49 -31.66
C LYS A 155 4.12 -4.42 -32.62
N ALA A 156 5.34 -4.31 -32.10
CA ALA A 156 6.56 -4.35 -32.91
C ALA A 156 6.78 -5.75 -33.51
N LEU A 157 6.68 -6.79 -32.70
CA LEU A 157 6.78 -8.18 -33.15
C LEU A 157 5.69 -8.56 -34.16
N GLU A 158 4.46 -8.09 -33.96
CA GLU A 158 3.35 -8.35 -34.88
C GLU A 158 3.57 -7.68 -36.25
N ARG A 159 4.17 -6.48 -36.26
CA ARG A 159 4.59 -5.80 -37.49
C ARG A 159 5.68 -6.60 -38.21
N GLU A 160 6.69 -7.08 -37.49
CA GLU A 160 7.75 -7.91 -38.05
C GLU A 160 7.20 -9.23 -38.62
N HIS A 161 6.30 -9.90 -37.92
CA HIS A 161 5.67 -11.14 -38.40
C HIS A 161 4.84 -10.89 -39.66
N LYS A 162 4.08 -9.79 -39.73
CA LYS A 162 3.32 -9.40 -40.94
C LYS A 162 4.24 -9.13 -42.13
N VAL A 163 5.38 -8.47 -41.90
CA VAL A 163 6.38 -8.24 -42.95
C VAL A 163 6.97 -9.57 -43.42
N ALA A 164 7.36 -10.46 -42.51
CA ALA A 164 7.91 -11.77 -42.85
C ALA A 164 6.92 -12.68 -43.60
N VAL A 165 5.63 -12.65 -43.23
CA VAL A 165 4.58 -13.38 -43.96
C VAL A 165 4.40 -12.82 -45.36
N LYS A 166 4.44 -11.49 -45.51
CA LYS A 166 4.30 -10.82 -46.81
C LYS A 166 5.52 -11.07 -47.71
N GLU A 167 6.73 -11.09 -47.15
CA GLU A 167 7.93 -11.46 -47.91
C GLU A 167 7.88 -12.91 -48.39
N LYS A 168 7.38 -13.85 -47.56
CA LYS A 168 7.18 -15.24 -47.97
C LYS A 168 6.14 -15.40 -49.07
N SER A 169 5.03 -14.68 -49.00
CA SER A 169 4.02 -14.73 -50.07
C SER A 169 4.56 -14.20 -51.40
N ILE A 170 5.34 -13.11 -51.35
CA ILE A 170 6.02 -12.56 -52.53
C ILE A 170 7.03 -13.57 -53.11
N GLN A 171 7.79 -14.25 -52.26
CA GLN A 171 8.74 -15.29 -52.71
C GLN A 171 8.05 -16.49 -53.37
N GLU A 172 6.91 -16.95 -52.85
CA GLU A 172 6.13 -18.03 -53.47
C GLU A 172 5.53 -17.61 -54.81
N GLU A 173 5.04 -16.38 -54.91
CA GLU A 173 4.55 -15.80 -56.17
C GLU A 173 5.69 -15.68 -57.19
N ASP A 174 6.86 -15.16 -56.80
CA ASP A 174 8.04 -15.06 -57.65
C ASP A 174 8.52 -16.45 -58.09
N GLU A 175 8.52 -17.46 -57.22
CA GLU A 175 8.90 -18.83 -57.56
C GLU A 175 7.90 -19.50 -58.52
N ALA A 176 6.60 -19.28 -58.34
CA ALA A 176 5.57 -19.76 -59.26
C ALA A 176 5.69 -19.08 -60.64
N THR A 177 5.99 -17.78 -60.64
CA THR A 177 6.23 -17.02 -61.87
C THR A 177 7.49 -17.53 -62.58
N LEU A 178 8.58 -17.78 -61.85
CA LEU A 178 9.79 -18.39 -62.39
C LEU A 178 9.53 -19.80 -62.96
N LYS A 179 8.79 -20.67 -62.25
CA LYS A 179 8.41 -22.00 -62.75
C LYS A 179 7.57 -21.94 -64.02
N SER A 180 6.74 -20.90 -64.19
CA SER A 180 5.95 -20.68 -65.41
C SER A 180 6.80 -20.19 -66.59
N VAL A 181 7.87 -19.45 -66.31
CA VAL A 181 8.79 -18.84 -67.29
C VAL A 181 9.96 -19.77 -67.66
N VAL A 182 10.32 -20.74 -66.82
CA VAL A 182 11.27 -21.82 -67.17
C VAL A 182 10.67 -22.71 -68.25
N PHE A 183 10.82 -22.22 -69.48
CA PHE A 183 10.74 -22.84 -70.79
C PHE A 183 10.09 -24.23 -70.83
N HIS A 184 8.85 -24.25 -71.32
CA HIS A 184 8.38 -25.30 -72.22
C HIS A 184 9.22 -25.23 -73.52
N ASN A 185 10.51 -25.59 -73.45
CA ASN A 185 11.36 -25.67 -74.63
C ASN A 185 10.92 -26.90 -75.43
N SER A 186 10.20 -26.56 -76.51
CA SER A 186 9.81 -27.32 -77.69
C SER A 186 10.25 -28.79 -77.78
N LYS A 187 9.26 -29.65 -78.04
CA LYS A 187 9.45 -31.02 -78.52
C LYS A 187 9.89 -31.10 -79.99
N ASP A 188 10.25 -29.97 -80.61
CA ASP A 188 10.73 -29.87 -82.00
C ASP A 188 12.13 -29.23 -82.06
N TYR A 189 13.14 -29.94 -81.58
CA TYR A 189 14.54 -29.61 -81.84
C TYR A 189 15.09 -30.57 -82.89
N VAL A 190 15.05 -30.15 -84.17
CA VAL A 190 15.71 -30.87 -85.26
C VAL A 190 17.21 -30.57 -85.18
N ARG A 191 18.00 -31.60 -84.86
CA ARG A 191 19.44 -31.65 -85.17
C ARG A 191 19.67 -32.62 -86.32
N ARG A 192 20.34 -32.08 -87.33
CA ARG A 192 20.96 -32.67 -88.54
C ARG A 192 20.95 -34.19 -88.70
#